data_AF-A0A5E6MH82-F1
#
_entry.id   AF-A0A5E6MH82-F1
#
_cell.length_a   1.000
_cell.length_b   1.000
_cell.length_c   1.000
_cell.angle_alpha   90.00
_cell.angle_beta   90.00
_cell.angle_gamma   90.00
#
_symmetry.space_group_name_H-M   'P 1'
#
loop_
_entity.id
_entity.type
_entity.pdbx_description
1 polymer ?
#
loop_
_entity_poly.entity_id
_entity_poly.type
_entity_poly.pdbx_seq_one_letter_code
_entity_poly.pdbx_strand_id
1 'polypeptide(L)'
;MTNDPEQLRTTLVAYLRALRATGRQWVRLPPDWSKGLSPISPPCREAAPLPRPVAPLPPPHSDPPREPIPPPAPVSPALPESSADREERLDRLAALRKEAIGCRRCPHLASFRSQVVFGVGNPNARLFFAGEAPGAEEDRLGEPFVGPAGKLLTRMIEAMGLQREDVYIANILKCRPDLPEGAPGNRKPTPEEMETCLPYLREQIGIIRPEVIVALGATALEGLTGLRKGISALRGSFLDFQGIPLLPTFHPSYLLHKPDLRLKRQVWEDLLLVMERLHLPISQRQRSFFLTKAQP
;
A
#
# COMPACT_ATOMS: atom_id res chain seq x y z
N MET A 1 -2.78 48.72 -25.55
CA MET A 1 -2.16 47.53 -26.18
C MET A 1 -3.00 46.33 -25.80
N THR A 2 -3.84 45.86 -26.72
CA THR A 2 -4.77 44.74 -26.47
C THR A 2 -3.96 43.45 -26.40
N ASN A 3 -3.85 42.88 -25.21
CA ASN A 3 -3.16 41.61 -24.99
C ASN A 3 -4.00 40.47 -25.59
N ASP A 4 -3.64 40.03 -26.79
CA ASP A 4 -4.22 38.83 -27.41
C ASP A 4 -3.90 37.60 -26.52
N PRO A 5 -4.93 36.91 -25.99
CA PRO A 5 -4.75 35.74 -25.12
C PRO A 5 -3.93 34.62 -25.77
N GLU A 6 -4.06 34.42 -27.09
CA GLU A 6 -3.32 33.38 -27.80
C GLU A 6 -1.83 33.72 -27.93
N GLN A 7 -1.53 35.00 -28.13
CA GLN A 7 -0.17 35.50 -28.21
C GLN A 7 0.53 35.41 -26.83
N LEU A 8 -0.18 35.72 -25.75
CA LEU A 8 0.32 35.55 -24.38
C LEU A 8 0.58 34.09 -24.05
N ARG A 9 -0.34 33.19 -24.41
CA ARG A 9 -0.20 31.74 -24.20
C ARG A 9 1.03 31.20 -24.93
N THR A 10 1.17 31.56 -26.20
CA THR A 10 2.29 31.13 -27.04
C THR A 10 3.63 31.61 -26.47
N THR A 11 3.68 32.87 -26.03
CA THR A 11 4.88 33.47 -25.43
C THR A 11 5.27 32.80 -24.11
N LEU A 12 4.29 32.52 -23.24
CA LEU A 12 4.52 31.82 -21.98
C LEU A 12 5.05 30.39 -22.20
N VAL A 13 4.47 29.65 -23.15
CA VAL A 13 4.93 28.30 -23.49
C VAL A 13 6.36 28.31 -24.03
N ALA A 14 6.71 29.28 -24.89
CA ALA A 14 8.07 29.43 -25.39
C ALA A 14 9.07 29.73 -24.26
N TYR A 15 8.71 30.64 -23.34
CA TYR A 15 9.53 30.99 -22.19
C TYR A 15 9.80 29.80 -21.25
N LEU A 16 8.76 29.02 -20.92
CA LEU A 16 8.90 27.83 -20.06
C LEU A 16 9.76 26.74 -20.72
N ARG A 17 9.67 26.57 -22.05
CA ARG A 17 10.54 25.64 -22.79
C ARG A 17 12.00 26.07 -22.76
N ALA A 18 12.28 27.36 -22.91
CA ALA A 18 13.64 27.91 -22.81
C ALA A 18 14.23 27.69 -21.40
N LEU A 19 13.46 27.93 -20.34
CA LEU A 19 13.89 27.66 -18.97
C LEU A 19 14.19 26.18 -18.73
N ARG A 20 13.37 25.28 -19.29
CA ARG A 20 13.58 23.84 -19.19
C ARG A 20 14.87 23.39 -19.88
N ALA A 21 15.23 24.01 -21.02
CA ALA A 21 16.48 23.72 -21.71
C ALA A 21 17.73 24.12 -20.90
N THR A 22 17.60 25.09 -19.99
CA THR A 22 18.67 25.47 -19.04
C THR A 22 18.74 24.60 -17.78
N GLY A 23 18.02 23.48 -17.73
CA GLY A 23 18.00 22.55 -16.60
C GLY A 23 17.15 23.00 -15.41
N ARG A 24 16.42 24.11 -15.52
CA ARG A 24 15.50 24.56 -14.45
C ARG A 24 14.22 23.75 -14.45
N GLN A 25 13.97 23.05 -13.35
CA GLN A 25 12.75 22.27 -13.14
C GLN A 25 11.64 23.05 -12.42
N TRP A 26 11.97 24.17 -11.77
CA TRP A 26 11.04 24.95 -10.96
C TRP A 26 11.15 26.45 -11.29
N VAL A 27 10.00 27.12 -11.35
CA VAL A 27 9.90 28.57 -11.54
C VAL A 27 9.13 29.15 -10.37
N ARG A 28 9.70 30.16 -9.71
CA ARG A 28 9.04 30.85 -8.60
C ARG A 28 8.11 31.90 -9.17
N LEU A 29 6.81 31.77 -8.88
CA LEU A 29 5.81 32.78 -9.23
C LEU A 29 5.69 33.81 -8.09
N PRO A 30 5.43 35.09 -8.40
CA PRO A 30 5.16 36.11 -7.38
C PRO A 30 3.88 35.78 -6.60
N PRO A 31 3.73 36.20 -5.33
CA PRO A 31 2.66 35.74 -4.43
C PRO A 31 1.23 36.04 -4.91
N ASP A 32 1.08 37.00 -5.81
CA ASP A 32 -0.17 37.49 -6.37
C ASP A 32 -0.50 36.93 -7.76
N TRP A 33 0.26 35.93 -8.24
CA TRP A 33 0.09 35.32 -9.57
C TRP A 33 -1.32 34.79 -9.86
N SER A 34 -2.09 34.45 -8.83
CA SER A 34 -3.44 33.92 -8.96
C SER A 34 -4.54 34.99 -8.94
N LYS A 35 -4.20 36.27 -8.75
CA LYS A 35 -5.18 37.37 -8.79
C LYS A 35 -5.70 37.52 -10.23
N GLY A 36 -6.95 37.13 -10.47
CA GLY A 36 -7.62 37.23 -11.77
C GLY A 36 -7.79 35.91 -12.52
N LEU A 37 -7.31 34.78 -11.97
CA LEU A 37 -7.62 33.46 -12.52
C LEU A 37 -8.97 32.98 -11.98
N SER A 38 -9.99 32.92 -12.85
CA SER A 38 -11.23 32.23 -12.51
C SER A 38 -10.99 30.71 -12.50
N PRO A 39 -11.49 29.97 -11.50
CA PRO A 39 -11.46 28.51 -11.54
C PRO A 39 -12.20 28.01 -12.78
N ILE A 40 -11.55 27.15 -13.56
CA ILE A 40 -12.19 26.47 -14.67
C ILE A 40 -13.15 25.44 -14.06
N SER A 41 -14.43 25.80 -14.00
CA SER A 41 -15.49 24.82 -13.75
C SER A 41 -15.41 23.75 -14.86
N PRO A 42 -15.53 22.46 -14.54
CA PRO A 42 -15.67 21.44 -15.58
C PRO A 42 -16.85 21.84 -16.48
N PRO A 43 -16.78 21.60 -17.81
CA PRO A 43 -17.88 21.94 -18.69
C PRO A 43 -19.14 21.25 -18.18
N CYS A 44 -20.14 22.07 -17.88
CA CYS A 44 -21.49 21.64 -17.56
C CYS A 44 -21.92 20.76 -18.73
N ARG A 45 -22.19 19.47 -18.48
CA ARG A 45 -22.82 18.61 -19.48
C ARG A 45 -24.17 19.23 -19.79
N GLU A 46 -24.26 19.81 -20.98
CA GLU A 46 -25.51 20.17 -21.62
C GLU A 46 -26.46 18.98 -21.48
N ALA A 47 -27.64 19.22 -20.91
CA ALA A 47 -28.63 18.20 -20.69
C ALA A 47 -28.95 17.53 -22.04
N ALA A 48 -28.66 16.23 -22.14
CA ALA A 48 -29.04 15.44 -23.30
C ALA A 48 -30.56 15.56 -23.51
N PRO A 49 -31.04 15.71 -24.76
CA PRO A 49 -32.47 15.77 -25.03
C PRO A 49 -33.13 14.47 -24.54
N LEU A 50 -34.29 14.61 -23.91
CA LEU A 50 -35.08 13.50 -23.40
C LEU A 50 -35.29 12.45 -24.51
N PRO A 51 -35.11 11.15 -24.22
CA PRO A 51 -35.35 10.11 -25.20
C PRO A 51 -36.82 10.12 -25.63
N ARG A 52 -37.05 10.04 -26.95
CA ARG A 52 -38.39 9.87 -27.53
C ARG A 52 -39.05 8.60 -26.97
N PRO A 53 -40.39 8.58 -26.81
CA PRO A 53 -41.09 7.37 -26.39
C PRO A 53 -40.85 6.26 -27.41
N VAL A 54 -40.24 5.16 -26.94
CA VAL A 54 -40.03 3.93 -27.70
C VAL A 54 -41.38 3.21 -27.80
N ALA A 55 -41.72 2.74 -29.00
CA ALA A 55 -42.93 1.97 -29.26
C ALA A 55 -42.99 0.71 -28.36
N PRO A 56 -44.19 0.17 -28.05
CA PRO A 56 -44.33 -1.02 -27.23
C PRO A 56 -43.66 -2.23 -27.92
N LEU A 57 -42.85 -2.97 -27.15
CA LEU A 57 -42.25 -4.22 -27.58
C LEU A 57 -43.34 -5.29 -27.85
N PRO A 58 -43.16 -6.15 -28.86
CA PRO A 58 -44.02 -7.31 -29.07
C PRO A 58 -43.92 -8.30 -27.89
N PRO A 59 -44.95 -9.14 -27.66
CA PRO A 59 -44.98 -10.08 -26.54
C PRO A 59 -43.84 -11.11 -26.67
N PRO A 60 -43.34 -11.62 -25.53
CA PRO A 60 -42.19 -12.52 -25.51
C PRO A 60 -42.55 -13.86 -26.17
N HIS A 61 -41.76 -14.23 -27.18
CA HIS A 61 -41.69 -15.63 -27.62
C HIS A 61 -41.01 -16.43 -26.52
N SER A 62 -41.62 -17.55 -26.15
CA SER A 62 -41.09 -18.49 -25.16
C SER A 62 -39.79 -19.12 -25.67
N ASP A 63 -38.67 -18.78 -25.02
CA ASP A 63 -37.40 -19.48 -25.19
C ASP A 63 -37.57 -20.98 -24.88
N PRO A 64 -36.94 -21.89 -25.64
CA PRO A 64 -36.95 -23.30 -25.33
C PRO A 64 -36.19 -23.57 -24.01
N PRO A 65 -36.49 -24.67 -23.30
CA PRO A 65 -35.92 -24.95 -21.98
C PRO A 65 -34.40 -25.04 -22.05
N ARG A 66 -33.73 -24.11 -21.37
CA ARG A 66 -32.28 -24.14 -21.17
C ARG A 66 -31.96 -25.23 -20.15
N GLU A 67 -31.25 -26.28 -20.55
CA GLU A 67 -30.78 -27.32 -19.64
C GLU A 67 -30.01 -26.70 -18.45
N PRO A 68 -30.22 -27.21 -17.22
CA PRO A 68 -29.54 -26.69 -16.06
C PRO A 68 -28.05 -26.96 -16.17
N ILE A 69 -27.27 -25.88 -16.17
CA ILE A 69 -25.81 -25.92 -16.01
C ILE A 69 -25.54 -26.59 -14.65
N PRO A 70 -24.74 -27.66 -14.58
CA PRO A 70 -24.44 -28.31 -13.31
C PRO A 70 -23.73 -27.30 -12.37
N PRO A 71 -24.01 -27.34 -11.06
CA PRO A 71 -23.37 -26.45 -10.11
C PRO A 71 -21.85 -26.60 -10.19
N PRO A 72 -21.08 -25.51 -10.02
CA PRO A 72 -19.62 -25.60 -10.00
C PRO A 72 -19.22 -26.60 -8.91
N ALA A 73 -18.40 -27.59 -9.29
CA ALA A 73 -17.87 -28.58 -8.37
C ALA A 73 -17.21 -27.87 -7.17
N PRO A 74 -17.35 -28.41 -5.95
CA PRO A 74 -16.72 -27.81 -4.77
C PRO A 74 -15.22 -27.73 -5.01
N VAL A 75 -14.71 -26.50 -5.07
CA VAL A 75 -13.27 -26.24 -5.02
C VAL A 75 -12.81 -26.78 -3.68
N SER A 76 -12.10 -27.91 -3.71
CA SER A 76 -11.60 -28.54 -2.49
C SER A 76 -10.73 -27.53 -1.73
N PRO A 77 -10.89 -27.38 -0.40
CA PRO A 77 -10.00 -26.54 0.38
C PRO A 77 -8.58 -27.08 0.22
N ALA A 78 -7.61 -26.18 -0.01
CA ALA A 78 -6.21 -26.51 -0.11
C ALA A 78 -5.80 -27.41 1.07
N LEU A 79 -5.17 -28.54 0.74
CA LEU A 79 -4.73 -29.55 1.69
C LEU A 79 -3.88 -28.91 2.82
N PRO A 80 -3.97 -29.41 4.07
CA PRO A 80 -3.09 -28.95 5.13
C PRO A 80 -1.63 -29.24 4.74
N GLU A 81 -0.83 -28.18 4.60
CA GLU A 81 0.58 -28.27 4.23
C GLU A 81 1.32 -29.18 5.22
N SER A 82 2.13 -30.11 4.68
CA SER A 82 2.79 -31.12 5.51
C SER A 82 3.83 -30.48 6.42
N SER A 83 4.16 -31.14 7.54
CA SER A 83 5.24 -30.68 8.42
C SER A 83 6.58 -30.53 7.70
N ALA A 84 6.81 -31.32 6.64
CA ALA A 84 7.99 -31.23 5.79
C ALA A 84 8.02 -29.92 4.98
N ASP A 85 6.88 -29.49 4.42
CA ASP A 85 6.78 -28.23 3.67
C ASP A 85 7.02 -27.00 4.57
N ARG A 86 6.66 -27.12 5.85
CA ARG A 86 6.94 -26.07 6.84
C ARG A 86 8.43 -25.99 7.17
N GLU A 87 9.08 -27.11 7.39
CA GLU A 87 10.51 -27.17 7.72
C GLU A 87 11.35 -26.64 6.55
N GLU A 88 11.03 -27.03 5.31
CA GLU A 88 11.71 -26.53 4.12
C GLU A 88 11.62 -25.00 4.01
N ARG A 89 10.44 -24.43 4.27
CA ARG A 89 10.28 -22.96 4.27
C ARG A 89 11.09 -22.28 5.37
N LEU A 90 11.15 -22.88 6.56
CA LEU A 90 11.97 -22.37 7.66
C LEU A 90 13.45 -22.37 7.28
N ASP A 91 13.96 -23.46 6.71
CA ASP A 91 15.34 -23.57 6.25
C ASP A 91 15.67 -22.54 5.18
N ARG A 92 14.79 -22.36 4.19
CA ARG A 92 14.96 -21.36 3.13
C ARG A 92 14.94 -19.94 3.69
N LEU A 93 14.04 -19.62 4.61
CA LEU A 93 14.02 -18.33 5.29
C LEU A 93 15.26 -18.12 6.15
N ALA A 94 15.78 -19.16 6.81
CA ALA A 94 17.00 -19.10 7.61
C ALA A 94 18.24 -18.85 6.74
N ALA A 95 18.35 -19.52 5.60
CA ALA A 95 19.39 -19.28 4.61
C ALA A 95 19.35 -17.83 4.10
N LEU A 96 18.17 -17.36 3.69
CA LEU A 96 17.97 -15.99 3.23
C LEU A 96 18.28 -14.94 4.32
N ARG A 97 17.95 -15.24 5.58
CA ARG A 97 18.29 -14.39 6.73
C ARG A 97 19.79 -14.26 6.90
N LYS A 98 20.54 -15.37 6.76
CA LYS A 98 22.01 -15.39 6.85
C LYS A 98 22.64 -14.50 5.77
N GLU A 99 22.13 -14.59 4.54
CA GLU A 99 22.57 -13.71 3.45
C GLU A 99 22.26 -12.23 3.73
N ALA A 100 21.05 -11.93 4.20
CA ALA A 100 20.63 -10.57 4.52
C ALA A 100 21.52 -9.94 5.63
N ILE A 101 21.88 -10.70 6.67
CA ILE A 101 22.80 -10.26 7.74
C ILE A 101 24.20 -9.90 7.17
N GLY A 102 24.67 -10.70 6.21
CA GLY A 102 25.93 -10.47 5.49
C GLY A 102 25.89 -9.31 4.49
N CYS A 103 24.70 -8.84 4.09
CA CYS A 103 24.54 -7.89 3.00
C CYS A 103 25.31 -6.58 3.19
N ARG A 104 26.10 -6.19 2.18
CA ARG A 104 26.83 -4.91 2.09
C ARG A 104 26.53 -4.13 0.80
N ARG A 105 25.43 -4.45 0.09
CA ARG A 105 25.07 -3.83 -1.20
C ARG A 105 24.84 -2.31 -1.11
N CYS A 106 24.42 -1.80 0.04
CA CYS A 106 24.37 -0.37 0.36
C CYS A 106 25.41 -0.07 1.45
N PRO A 107 26.64 0.37 1.12
CA PRO A 107 27.71 0.55 2.10
C PRO A 107 27.36 1.48 3.25
N HIS A 108 26.70 2.61 2.96
CA HIS A 108 26.31 3.63 3.96
C HIS A 108 25.28 3.11 4.97
N LEU A 109 24.27 2.36 4.51
CA LEU A 109 23.30 1.71 5.40
C LEU A 109 23.94 0.58 6.21
N ALA A 110 24.88 -0.14 5.60
CA ALA A 110 25.57 -1.24 6.24
C ALA A 110 26.53 -0.80 7.34
N SER A 111 27.15 0.37 7.19
CA SER A 111 27.98 0.98 8.23
C SER A 111 27.15 1.64 9.34
N PHE A 112 25.93 2.07 9.04
CA PHE A 112 25.09 2.80 9.99
C PHE A 112 24.23 1.89 10.88
N ARG A 113 23.68 0.81 10.32
CA ARG A 113 22.78 -0.09 11.06
C ARG A 113 23.49 -0.77 12.24
N SER A 114 22.74 -0.99 13.31
CA SER A 114 23.18 -1.87 14.41
C SER A 114 22.92 -3.33 14.05
N GLN A 115 21.71 -3.63 13.54
CA GLN A 115 21.31 -4.96 13.14
C GLN A 115 20.50 -4.95 11.83
N VAL A 116 20.51 -6.08 11.15
CA VAL A 116 19.61 -6.31 10.01
C VAL A 116 18.26 -6.76 10.55
N VAL A 117 17.21 -6.05 10.15
CA VAL A 117 15.82 -6.33 10.50
C VAL A 117 15.18 -7.10 9.36
N PHE A 118 15.28 -8.42 9.42
CA PHE A 118 14.91 -9.31 8.31
C PHE A 118 13.39 -9.40 8.09
N GLY A 119 12.67 -9.75 9.15
CA GLY A 119 11.26 -10.14 9.14
C GLY A 119 11.00 -11.16 10.24
N VAL A 120 9.76 -11.22 10.74
CA VAL A 120 9.34 -12.17 11.79
C VAL A 120 7.92 -12.66 11.51
N GLY A 121 7.61 -13.88 11.95
CA GLY A 121 6.26 -14.43 11.88
C GLY A 121 6.19 -15.86 11.35
N ASN A 122 4.98 -16.31 11.01
CA ASN A 122 4.73 -17.68 10.53
C ASN A 122 5.30 -17.89 9.12
N PRO A 123 6.13 -18.93 8.88
CA PRO A 123 6.56 -19.31 7.52
C PRO A 123 5.40 -19.70 6.59
N ASN A 124 4.25 -20.10 7.16
CA ASN A 124 3.02 -20.44 6.43
C ASN A 124 1.94 -19.36 6.63
N ALA A 125 2.36 -18.10 6.88
CA ALA A 125 1.42 -17.01 7.10
C ALA A 125 0.52 -16.80 5.87
N ARG A 126 -0.80 -16.86 6.07
CA ARG A 126 -1.79 -16.49 5.06
C ARG A 126 -1.80 -14.98 4.78
N LEU A 127 -1.34 -14.19 5.74
CA LEU A 127 -1.31 -12.72 5.71
C LEU A 127 0.11 -12.20 5.91
N PHE A 128 0.55 -11.36 4.99
CA PHE A 128 1.86 -10.72 5.01
C PHE A 128 1.74 -9.20 5.12
N PHE A 129 2.39 -8.58 6.10
CA PHE A 129 2.49 -7.12 6.23
C PHE A 129 3.85 -6.62 5.75
N ALA A 130 3.84 -5.68 4.81
CA ALA A 130 5.02 -5.03 4.28
C ALA A 130 5.05 -3.55 4.69
N GLY A 131 6.04 -3.16 5.49
CA GLY A 131 6.31 -1.78 5.87
C GLY A 131 7.44 -1.12 5.09
N GLU A 132 7.81 0.10 5.49
CA GLU A 132 8.80 0.94 4.81
C GLU A 132 10.24 0.50 5.10
N ALA A 133 10.71 0.77 6.31
CA ALA A 133 12.08 0.56 6.75
C ALA A 133 12.13 0.46 8.29
N PRO A 134 13.20 -0.11 8.87
CA PRO A 134 13.41 -0.14 10.31
C PRO A 134 13.57 1.26 10.90
N GLY A 135 13.01 1.48 12.09
CA GLY A 135 13.33 2.64 12.93
C GLY A 135 14.46 2.34 13.90
N ALA A 136 14.73 3.27 14.82
CA ALA A 136 15.80 3.13 15.81
C ALA A 136 15.64 1.92 16.73
N GLU A 137 14.42 1.65 17.19
CA GLU A 137 14.15 0.54 18.11
C GLU A 137 14.23 -0.81 17.40
N GLU A 138 13.71 -0.87 16.16
CA GLU A 138 13.83 -2.03 15.29
C GLU A 138 15.29 -2.35 14.99
N ASP A 139 16.10 -1.35 14.64
CA ASP A 139 17.54 -1.50 14.37
C ASP A 139 18.31 -2.03 15.58
N ARG A 140 17.97 -1.54 16.78
CA ARG A 140 18.60 -2.00 18.03
C ARG A 140 18.25 -3.45 18.36
N LEU A 141 16.99 -3.84 18.17
CA LEU A 141 16.47 -5.15 18.56
C LEU A 141 16.56 -6.22 17.46
N GLY A 142 16.73 -5.83 16.20
CA GLY A 142 16.76 -6.76 15.06
C GLY A 142 15.37 -7.26 14.62
N GLU A 143 14.29 -6.68 15.15
CA GLU A 143 12.91 -7.11 14.88
C GLU A 143 12.06 -5.97 14.30
N PRO A 144 11.20 -6.24 13.29
CA PRO A 144 10.41 -5.20 12.65
C PRO A 144 9.23 -4.79 13.52
N PHE A 145 8.82 -3.52 13.47
CA PHE A 145 7.60 -3.04 14.15
C PHE A 145 7.57 -3.40 15.65
N VAL A 146 8.60 -2.99 16.40
CA VAL A 146 8.69 -3.12 17.87
C VAL A 146 8.49 -1.78 18.59
N GLY A 147 8.70 -0.66 17.89
CA GLY A 147 8.43 0.68 18.39
C GLY A 147 6.94 1.03 18.49
N PRO A 148 6.58 2.31 18.74
CA PRO A 148 5.20 2.74 18.92
C PRO A 148 4.27 2.39 17.74
N ALA A 149 4.74 2.54 16.50
CA ALA A 149 4.01 2.18 15.30
C ALA A 149 3.74 0.67 15.24
N GLY A 150 4.70 -0.13 15.70
CA GLY A 150 4.58 -1.58 15.76
C GLY A 150 3.64 -2.10 16.84
N LYS A 151 3.60 -1.43 17.99
CA LYS A 151 2.58 -1.69 19.02
C LYS A 151 1.17 -1.40 18.51
N LEU A 152 1.01 -0.35 17.69
CA LEU A 152 -0.27 -0.09 17.02
C LEU A 152 -0.60 -1.18 15.99
N LEU A 153 0.36 -1.59 15.15
CA LEU A 153 0.17 -2.70 14.21
C LEU A 153 -0.26 -4.00 14.93
N THR A 154 0.39 -4.33 16.04
CA THR A 154 0.07 -5.51 16.84
C THR A 154 -1.38 -5.46 17.35
N ARG A 155 -1.83 -4.32 17.88
CA ARG A 155 -3.24 -4.14 18.28
C ARG A 155 -4.23 -4.25 17.11
N MET A 156 -3.83 -3.85 15.90
CA MET A 156 -4.68 -4.03 14.71
C MET A 156 -4.79 -5.51 14.33
N ILE A 157 -3.69 -6.27 14.40
CA ILE A 157 -3.67 -7.73 14.16
C ILE A 157 -4.54 -8.44 15.20
N GLU A 158 -4.39 -8.11 16.48
CA GLU A 158 -5.22 -8.64 17.58
C GLU A 158 -6.71 -8.31 17.37
N ALA A 159 -7.03 -7.10 16.90
CA ALA A 159 -8.40 -6.70 16.58
C ALA A 159 -9.00 -7.50 15.41
N MET A 160 -8.18 -8.02 14.49
CA MET A 160 -8.59 -8.96 13.44
C MET A 160 -8.82 -10.39 13.98
N GLY A 161 -8.57 -10.64 15.27
CA GLY A 161 -8.66 -11.97 15.86
C GLY A 161 -7.45 -12.88 15.57
N LEU A 162 -6.33 -12.29 15.16
CA LEU A 162 -5.06 -12.98 14.91
C LEU A 162 -4.04 -12.63 15.98
N GLN A 163 -3.04 -13.48 16.18
CA GLN A 163 -1.84 -13.16 16.94
C GLN A 163 -0.74 -12.66 16.00
N ARG A 164 0.26 -11.98 16.57
CA ARG A 164 1.40 -11.48 15.79
C ARG A 164 2.18 -12.61 15.14
N GLU A 165 2.19 -13.78 15.78
CA GLU A 165 2.87 -14.99 15.33
C GLU A 165 2.12 -15.70 14.20
N ASP A 166 0.83 -15.40 13.98
CA ASP A 166 0.02 -16.00 12.91
C ASP A 166 0.30 -15.39 11.53
N VAL A 167 0.83 -14.17 11.52
CA VAL A 167 1.12 -13.38 10.31
C VAL A 167 2.61 -13.30 10.07
N TYR A 168 3.03 -12.79 8.91
CA TYR A 168 4.43 -12.44 8.66
C TYR A 168 4.57 -10.94 8.48
N ILE A 169 5.58 -10.34 9.12
CA ILE A 169 5.82 -8.89 9.13
C ILE A 169 7.25 -8.63 8.66
N ALA A 170 7.39 -7.80 7.64
CA ALA A 170 8.70 -7.36 7.14
C ALA A 170 8.62 -5.94 6.54
N ASN A 171 9.77 -5.37 6.18
CA ASN A 171 9.88 -4.07 5.53
C ASN A 171 10.53 -4.19 4.14
N ILE A 172 10.33 -3.17 3.28
CA ILE A 172 11.05 -3.03 2.01
C ILE A 172 12.56 -3.03 2.27
N LEU A 173 13.03 -2.13 3.14
CA LEU A 173 14.42 -2.12 3.59
C LEU A 173 14.62 -3.05 4.79
N LYS A 174 15.78 -3.71 4.84
CA LYS A 174 16.23 -4.51 6.00
C LYS A 174 17.19 -3.77 6.93
N CYS A 175 17.59 -2.56 6.56
CA CYS A 175 18.52 -1.72 7.32
C CYS A 175 17.85 -0.38 7.61
N ARG A 176 18.06 0.18 8.80
CA ARG A 176 17.61 1.53 9.11
C ARG A 176 18.35 2.53 8.19
N PRO A 177 17.62 3.44 7.52
CA PRO A 177 18.22 4.55 6.78
C PRO A 177 19.12 5.39 7.67
N ASP A 178 20.33 5.70 7.19
CA ASP A 178 21.26 6.63 7.86
C ASP A 178 20.69 8.04 7.93
N LEU A 179 21.12 8.81 8.91
CA LEU A 179 20.66 10.18 9.10
C LEU A 179 21.79 11.14 8.75
N PRO A 180 21.48 12.31 8.16
CA PRO A 180 22.42 13.41 8.12
C PRO A 180 22.97 13.69 9.53
N GLU A 181 24.24 14.06 9.62
CA GLU A 181 24.89 14.32 10.90
C GLU A 181 24.10 15.33 11.74
N GLY A 182 23.78 14.95 12.98
CA GLY A 182 22.98 15.77 13.91
C GLY A 182 21.47 15.75 13.70
N ALA A 183 20.93 15.06 12.68
CA ALA A 183 19.49 14.97 12.47
C ALA A 183 18.83 13.94 13.42
N PRO A 184 17.79 14.32 14.18
CA PRO A 184 17.03 13.37 14.99
C PRO A 184 16.02 12.59 14.13
N GLY A 185 15.68 11.38 14.57
CA GLY A 185 14.53 10.63 14.05
C GLY A 185 14.86 9.57 12.99
N ASN A 186 14.04 9.51 11.94
CA ASN A 186 14.18 8.57 10.83
C ASN A 186 13.93 9.32 9.51
N ARG A 187 14.65 8.95 8.46
CA ARG A 187 14.34 9.42 7.10
C ARG A 187 13.67 8.31 6.28
N LYS A 188 13.03 8.71 5.19
CA LYS A 188 12.53 7.76 4.19
C LYS A 188 13.69 7.13 3.41
N PRO A 189 13.55 5.88 2.95
CA PRO A 189 14.50 5.28 2.03
C PRO A 189 14.46 5.98 0.67
N THR A 190 15.59 5.96 -0.04
CA THR A 190 15.65 6.39 -1.43
C THR A 190 15.12 5.29 -2.37
N PRO A 191 14.68 5.63 -3.59
CA PRO A 191 14.31 4.62 -4.58
C PRO A 191 15.41 3.59 -4.86
N GLU A 192 16.67 4.03 -4.93
CA GLU A 192 17.82 3.15 -5.13
C GLU A 192 18.04 2.17 -3.97
N GLU A 193 17.89 2.64 -2.73
CA GLU A 193 17.97 1.78 -1.54
C GLU A 193 16.85 0.74 -1.53
N MET A 194 15.63 1.15 -1.91
CA MET A 194 14.50 0.24 -2.04
C MET A 194 14.77 -0.81 -3.10
N GLU A 195 15.14 -0.41 -4.32
CA GLU A 195 15.43 -1.31 -5.43
C GLU A 195 16.54 -2.32 -5.08
N THR A 196 17.58 -1.86 -4.38
CA THR A 196 18.70 -2.71 -3.96
C THR A 196 18.30 -3.77 -2.93
N CYS A 197 17.38 -3.43 -2.02
CA CYS A 197 16.98 -4.28 -0.88
C CYS A 197 15.74 -5.15 -1.18
N LEU A 198 14.88 -4.71 -2.10
CA LEU A 198 13.63 -5.36 -2.48
C LEU A 198 13.75 -6.85 -2.85
N PRO A 199 14.84 -7.35 -3.48
CA PRO A 199 14.99 -8.78 -3.75
C PRO A 199 14.80 -9.67 -2.51
N TYR A 200 15.27 -9.26 -1.33
CA TYR A 200 15.05 -10.03 -0.09
C TYR A 200 13.57 -10.14 0.27
N LEU A 201 12.81 -9.06 0.13
CA LEU A 201 11.39 -9.08 0.42
C LEU A 201 10.61 -9.92 -0.59
N ARG A 202 10.96 -9.81 -1.88
CA ARG A 202 10.36 -10.65 -2.94
C ARG A 202 10.60 -12.13 -2.67
N GLU A 203 11.81 -12.49 -2.26
CA GLU A 203 12.13 -13.87 -1.95
C GLU A 203 11.43 -14.36 -0.68
N GLN A 204 11.32 -13.54 0.37
CA GLN A 204 10.47 -13.85 1.54
C GLN A 204 9.02 -14.13 1.13
N ILE A 205 8.42 -13.27 0.30
CA ILE A 205 7.06 -13.45 -0.21
C ILE A 205 6.96 -14.72 -1.06
N GLY A 206 7.97 -15.01 -1.89
CA GLY A 206 8.03 -16.21 -2.74
C GLY A 206 8.19 -17.52 -1.96
N ILE A 207 8.85 -17.49 -0.80
CA ILE A 207 8.95 -18.66 0.09
C ILE A 207 7.63 -18.88 0.84
N ILE A 208 7.07 -17.81 1.42
CA ILE A 208 5.87 -17.87 2.27
C ILE A 208 4.62 -18.13 1.43
N ARG A 209 4.53 -17.52 0.25
CA ARG A 209 3.35 -17.56 -0.65
C ARG A 209 2.05 -17.20 0.08
N PRO A 210 1.95 -15.99 0.69
CA PRO A 210 0.76 -15.58 1.42
C PRO A 210 -0.45 -15.45 0.48
N GLU A 211 -1.66 -15.57 1.04
CA GLU A 211 -2.91 -15.34 0.30
C GLU A 211 -3.19 -13.85 0.09
N VAL A 212 -2.73 -12.99 1.02
CA VAL A 212 -2.89 -11.53 0.93
C VAL A 212 -1.65 -10.80 1.46
N ILE A 213 -1.25 -9.74 0.77
CA ILE A 213 -0.22 -8.79 1.22
C ILE A 213 -0.88 -7.47 1.60
N VAL A 214 -0.48 -6.89 2.74
CA VAL A 214 -0.88 -5.54 3.16
C VAL A 214 0.33 -4.62 3.08
N ALA A 215 0.28 -3.65 2.16
CA ALA A 215 1.33 -2.63 2.02
C ALA A 215 1.03 -1.43 2.93
N LEU A 216 1.86 -1.25 3.96
CA LEU A 216 1.71 -0.20 4.97
C LEU A 216 2.41 1.08 4.49
N GLY A 217 1.62 2.00 3.95
CA GLY A 217 2.08 3.32 3.51
C GLY A 217 2.56 3.39 2.06
N ALA A 218 2.83 4.62 1.62
CA ALA A 218 3.19 4.91 0.22
C ALA A 218 4.50 4.23 -0.20
N THR A 219 5.47 4.13 0.70
CA THR A 219 6.79 3.57 0.40
C THR A 219 6.73 2.05 0.19
N ALA A 220 5.92 1.34 1.00
CA ALA A 220 5.68 -0.09 0.79
C ALA A 220 4.92 -0.34 -0.53
N LEU A 221 3.93 0.49 -0.83
CA LEU A 221 3.19 0.44 -2.10
C LEU A 221 4.12 0.67 -3.30
N GLU A 222 4.95 1.73 -3.26
CA GLU A 222 5.92 2.03 -4.32
C GLU A 222 6.93 0.90 -4.48
N GLY A 223 7.51 0.40 -3.38
CA GLY A 223 8.49 -0.68 -3.42
C GLY A 223 7.93 -1.97 -4.04
N LEU A 224 6.69 -2.34 -3.74
CA LEU A 224 6.09 -3.58 -4.26
C LEU A 224 5.55 -3.42 -5.69
N THR A 225 4.95 -2.28 -6.01
CA THR A 225 4.17 -2.12 -7.27
C THR A 225 4.81 -1.17 -8.29
N GLY A 226 5.80 -0.37 -7.89
CA GLY A 226 6.33 0.74 -8.67
C GLY A 226 5.38 1.94 -8.82
N LEU A 227 4.18 1.90 -8.21
CA LEU A 227 3.19 2.95 -8.34
C LEU A 227 3.49 4.12 -7.39
N ARG A 228 3.77 5.30 -7.97
CA ARG A 228 4.02 6.55 -7.24
C ARG A 228 2.77 7.42 -7.00
N LYS A 229 1.58 6.81 -7.06
CA LYS A 229 0.32 7.52 -6.78
C LYS A 229 0.14 7.70 -5.26
N GLY A 230 -0.59 8.74 -4.86
CA GLY A 230 -0.88 8.98 -3.45
C GLY A 230 -1.64 7.80 -2.82
N ILE A 231 -1.19 7.35 -1.64
CA ILE A 231 -1.76 6.20 -0.92
C ILE A 231 -3.28 6.33 -0.72
N SER A 232 -3.78 7.55 -0.49
CA SER A 232 -5.20 7.83 -0.31
C SER A 232 -6.07 7.46 -1.52
N ALA A 233 -5.49 7.48 -2.73
CA ALA A 233 -6.21 7.16 -3.97
C ALA A 233 -6.25 5.66 -4.28
N LEU A 234 -5.35 4.87 -3.68
CA LEU A 234 -5.21 3.44 -3.97
C LEU A 234 -5.65 2.53 -2.81
N ARG A 235 -5.71 3.06 -1.58
CA ARG A 235 -6.16 2.30 -0.42
C ARG A 235 -7.60 1.79 -0.56
N GLY A 236 -7.90 0.66 0.06
CA GLY A 236 -9.21 0.03 0.02
C GLY A 236 -9.55 -0.66 -1.30
N SER A 237 -8.59 -0.78 -2.23
CA SER A 237 -8.72 -1.53 -3.48
C SER A 237 -7.56 -2.51 -3.62
N PHE A 238 -7.87 -3.75 -3.96
CA PHE A 238 -6.84 -4.76 -4.21
C PHE A 238 -6.09 -4.45 -5.51
N LEU A 239 -4.77 -4.51 -5.41
CA LEU A 239 -3.83 -4.53 -6.53
C LEU A 239 -3.30 -5.96 -6.69
N ASP A 240 -2.60 -6.21 -7.79
CA ASP A 240 -1.89 -7.47 -8.00
C ASP A 240 -0.41 -7.30 -7.67
N PHE A 241 0.15 -8.25 -6.93
CA PHE A 241 1.58 -8.44 -6.78
C PHE A 241 1.93 -9.90 -7.14
N GLN A 242 2.33 -10.13 -8.39
CA GLN A 242 2.76 -11.45 -8.87
C GLN A 242 1.69 -12.53 -8.65
N GLY A 243 0.42 -12.20 -8.89
CA GLY A 243 -0.72 -13.10 -8.64
C GLY A 243 -1.22 -13.13 -7.20
N ILE A 244 -0.56 -12.40 -6.28
CA ILE A 244 -1.00 -12.28 -4.88
C ILE A 244 -1.76 -10.95 -4.71
N PRO A 245 -2.99 -10.97 -4.18
CA PRO A 245 -3.73 -9.76 -3.84
C PRO A 245 -2.95 -8.87 -2.85
N LEU A 246 -2.73 -7.62 -3.22
CA LEU A 246 -2.05 -6.61 -2.41
C LEU A 246 -3.04 -5.50 -2.05
N LEU A 247 -3.28 -5.28 -0.76
CA LEU A 247 -4.08 -4.17 -0.27
C LEU A 247 -3.20 -3.07 0.32
N PRO A 248 -3.13 -1.88 -0.29
CA PRO A 248 -2.44 -0.76 0.31
C PRO A 248 -3.30 -0.09 1.39
N THR A 249 -2.67 0.36 2.48
CA THR A 249 -3.32 1.15 3.54
C THR A 249 -2.35 2.16 4.14
N PHE A 250 -2.81 3.00 5.07
CA PHE A 250 -1.93 3.96 5.76
C PHE A 250 -0.95 3.25 6.70
N HIS A 251 0.27 3.78 6.77
CA HIS A 251 1.26 3.27 7.71
C HIS A 251 0.85 3.59 9.17
N PRO A 252 1.07 2.68 10.15
CA PRO A 252 0.69 2.92 11.54
C PRO A 252 1.31 4.20 12.14
N SER A 253 2.54 4.56 11.73
CA SER A 253 3.16 5.82 12.16
C SER A 253 2.33 7.05 11.76
N TYR A 254 1.66 7.04 10.60
CA TYR A 254 0.82 8.16 10.17
C TYR A 254 -0.37 8.38 11.13
N LEU A 255 -0.96 7.29 11.62
CA LEU A 255 -2.06 7.33 12.60
C LEU A 255 -1.64 7.84 13.98
N LEU A 256 -0.36 7.64 14.35
CA LEU A 256 0.18 8.14 15.62
C LEU A 256 0.41 9.66 15.58
N HIS A 257 0.89 10.18 14.46
CA HIS A 257 1.12 11.62 14.30
C HIS A 257 -0.19 12.39 14.10
N LYS A 258 -1.20 11.77 13.50
CA LYS A 258 -2.53 12.35 13.28
C LYS A 258 -3.61 11.45 13.88
N PRO A 259 -3.97 11.63 15.17
CA PRO A 259 -4.99 10.81 15.82
C PRO A 259 -6.41 11.20 15.39
N ASP A 260 -6.73 11.10 14.09
CA ASP A 260 -8.07 11.28 13.53
C ASP A 260 -8.81 9.94 13.53
N LEU A 261 -9.99 9.90 14.15
CA LEU A 261 -10.85 8.71 14.18
C LEU A 261 -11.28 8.26 12.78
N ARG A 262 -11.45 9.20 11.84
CA ARG A 262 -11.78 8.87 10.43
C ARG A 262 -10.64 8.15 9.74
N LEU A 263 -9.38 8.54 10.01
CA LEU A 263 -8.21 7.84 9.46
C LEU A 263 -8.09 6.43 10.06
N LYS A 264 -8.31 6.29 11.38
CA LYS A 264 -8.35 4.97 12.03
C LYS A 264 -9.46 4.09 11.47
N ARG A 265 -10.65 4.67 11.23
CA ARG A 265 -11.78 3.98 10.59
C ARG A 265 -11.42 3.51 9.19
N GLN A 266 -10.80 4.37 8.38
CA GLN A 266 -10.34 4.01 7.04
C GLN A 266 -9.39 2.81 7.08
N VAL A 267 -8.32 2.87 7.88
CA VAL A 267 -7.40 1.72 8.00
C VAL A 267 -8.14 0.46 8.46
N TRP A 268 -9.09 0.59 9.39
CA TRP A 268 -9.89 -0.54 9.83
C TRP A 268 -10.77 -1.13 8.72
N GLU A 269 -11.40 -0.30 7.87
CA GLU A 269 -12.15 -0.76 6.70
C GLU A 269 -11.26 -1.52 5.71
N ASP A 270 -10.01 -1.08 5.52
CA ASP A 270 -9.04 -1.82 4.70
C ASP A 270 -8.79 -3.21 5.31
N LEU A 271 -8.57 -3.29 6.63
CA LEU A 271 -8.35 -4.57 7.30
C LEU A 271 -9.59 -5.48 7.27
N LEU A 272 -10.81 -4.92 7.30
CA LEU A 272 -12.03 -5.71 7.11
C LEU A 272 -12.06 -6.36 5.73
N LEU A 273 -11.65 -5.67 4.66
CA LEU A 273 -11.54 -6.26 3.32
C LEU A 273 -10.54 -7.42 3.29
N VAL A 274 -9.42 -7.30 4.00
CA VAL A 274 -8.45 -8.40 4.15
C VAL A 274 -9.07 -9.57 4.90
N MET A 275 -9.77 -9.32 6.00
CA MET A 275 -10.45 -10.36 6.78
C MET A 275 -11.49 -11.10 5.93
N GLU A 276 -12.29 -10.38 5.15
CA GLU A 276 -13.27 -10.96 4.23
C GLU A 276 -12.60 -11.83 3.17
N ARG A 277 -11.47 -11.37 2.61
CA ARG A 277 -10.72 -12.11 1.60
C ARG A 277 -10.06 -13.38 2.13
N LEU A 278 -9.65 -13.37 3.40
CA LEU A 278 -9.08 -14.50 4.12
C LEU A 278 -10.14 -15.40 4.78
N HIS A 279 -11.42 -15.08 4.61
CA HIS A 279 -12.54 -15.79 5.24
C HIS A 279 -12.43 -15.87 6.77
N LEU A 280 -11.89 -14.83 7.40
CA LEU A 280 -11.83 -14.72 8.86
C LEU A 280 -13.22 -14.35 9.41
N PRO A 281 -13.60 -14.84 10.60
CA PRO A 281 -14.87 -14.47 11.23
C PRO A 281 -14.87 -12.98 11.60
N ILE A 282 -15.89 -12.25 11.16
CA ILE A 282 -16.05 -10.82 11.45
C ILE A 282 -17.32 -10.60 12.26
N SER A 283 -17.17 -10.24 13.53
CA SER A 283 -18.28 -9.87 14.40
C SER A 283 -18.91 -8.53 14.01
N GLN A 284 -20.18 -8.32 14.37
CA GLN A 284 -20.83 -7.02 14.20
C GLN A 284 -20.08 -5.91 14.94
N ARG A 285 -19.54 -6.21 16.13
CA ARG A 285 -18.72 -5.27 16.91
C ARG A 285 -17.49 -4.81 16.12
N GLN A 286 -16.77 -5.73 15.49
CA GLN A 286 -15.63 -5.41 14.61
C GLN A 286 -16.08 -4.54 13.43
N ARG A 287 -17.19 -4.88 12.76
CA ARG A 287 -17.72 -4.04 11.66
C ARG A 287 -18.05 -2.61 12.10
N SER A 288 -18.49 -2.44 13.34
CA SER A 288 -18.87 -1.16 13.93
C SER A 288 -17.72 -0.35 14.55
N PHE A 289 -16.48 -0.86 14.59
CA PHE A 289 -15.36 -0.12 15.16
C PHE A 289 -15.20 1.26 14.51
N PHE A 290 -14.98 2.28 15.34
CA PHE A 290 -14.83 3.69 14.96
C PHE A 290 -16.04 4.35 14.29
N LEU A 291 -17.19 3.67 14.16
CA LEU A 291 -18.45 4.28 13.73
C LEU A 291 -19.19 4.96 14.89
N THR A 292 -19.00 4.49 16.11
CA THR A 292 -19.69 5.02 17.29
C THR A 292 -18.90 6.18 17.92
N LYS A 293 -19.02 7.37 17.33
CA LYS A 293 -19.03 8.71 17.98
C LYS A 293 -19.14 9.80 16.91
N ALA A 294 -20.37 10.04 16.48
CA ALA A 294 -20.82 11.30 15.89
C ALA A 294 -22.24 11.58 16.43
N GLN A 295 -22.34 11.84 17.73
CA GLN A 295 -23.48 12.48 18.37
C GLN A 295 -22.93 13.50 19.36
N PRO A 296 -23.16 14.81 19.21
CA PRO A 296 -23.77 15.56 20.29
C PRO A 296 -25.22 15.11 20.50
#